data_AF-A0A2S9FQ73-F1
#
_entry.id   AF-A0A2S9FQ73-F1
#
_cell.length_a   1.000
_cell.length_b   1.000
_cell.length_c   1.000
_cell.angle_alpha   90.00
_cell.angle_beta   90.00
_cell.angle_gamma   90.00
#
_symmetry.space_group_name_H-M   'P 1'
#
loop_
_entity.id
_entity.type
_entity.pdbx_description
1 polymer ?
#
loop_
_entity_poly.entity_id
_entity_poly.type
_entity_poly.pdbx_seq_one_letter_code
_entity_poly.pdbx_strand_id
1 'polypeptide(L)'
;LADISGALFSTALRHAVTLVVTSMGEAVPGTIVSVLHDAAAAACVHTATTSASSACSDTASSAAAALDRTPTQLDVLADAGVVDAGGRGLLVLLDTLAATLTGH
;
A
#
# COMPACT_ATOMS: atom_id res chain seq x y z
N LEU A 1 2.02 -21.03 -5.26
CA LEU A 1 2.20 -19.59 -5.58
C LEU A 1 2.17 -19.29 -7.08
N ALA A 2 2.36 -20.28 -7.98
CA ALA A 2 2.27 -20.08 -9.43
C ALA A 2 0.91 -19.53 -9.93
N ASP A 3 -0.14 -19.56 -9.11
CA ASP A 3 -1.48 -19.06 -9.47
C ASP A 3 -1.74 -17.59 -9.08
N ILE A 4 -0.83 -16.92 -8.36
CA ILE A 4 -1.03 -15.50 -8.01
C ILE A 4 -0.33 -14.62 -9.03
N SER A 5 -1.12 -14.05 -9.95
CA SER A 5 -0.65 -13.04 -10.90
C SER A 5 -0.64 -11.64 -10.28
N GLY A 6 0.13 -10.73 -10.88
CA GLY A 6 0.11 -9.31 -10.54
C GLY A 6 -1.28 -8.69 -10.68
N ALA A 7 -2.06 -9.11 -11.69
CA ALA A 7 -3.45 -8.67 -11.86
C ALA A 7 -4.38 -9.13 -10.71
N LEU A 8 -4.20 -10.36 -10.21
CA LEU A 8 -4.96 -10.84 -9.05
C LEU A 8 -4.59 -10.06 -7.78
N PHE A 9 -3.30 -9.86 -7.54
CA PHE A 9 -2.78 -9.06 -6.42
C PHE A 9 -3.33 -7.62 -6.44
N SER A 10 -3.29 -6.99 -7.62
CA SER A 10 -3.86 -5.66 -7.87
C SER A 10 -5.37 -5.59 -7.56
N THR A 11 -6.11 -6.62 -7.96
CA THR A 11 -7.55 -6.72 -7.66
C THR A 11 -7.81 -6.86 -6.16
N ALA A 12 -7.00 -7.64 -5.46
CA ALA A 12 -7.10 -7.79 -4.00
C ALA A 12 -6.84 -6.47 -3.27
N LEU A 13 -5.83 -5.68 -3.68
CA LEU A 13 -5.55 -4.37 -3.08
C LEU A 13 -6.66 -3.36 -3.32
N ARG A 14 -7.20 -3.27 -4.53
CA ARG A 14 -8.38 -2.43 -4.80
C ARG A 14 -9.58 -2.83 -3.94
N HIS A 15 -9.80 -4.14 -3.78
CA HIS A 15 -10.86 -4.64 -2.93
C HIS A 15 -10.63 -4.24 -1.45
N ALA A 16 -9.39 -4.29 -0.97
CA ALA A 16 -9.05 -3.81 0.36
C ALA A 16 -9.36 -2.32 0.54
N VAL A 17 -9.06 -1.47 -0.44
CA VAL A 17 -9.44 -0.04 -0.42
C VAL A 17 -10.95 0.12 -0.30
N THR A 18 -11.73 -0.60 -1.11
CA THR A 18 -13.21 -0.56 -1.03
C THR A 18 -13.72 -0.96 0.35
N LEU A 19 -13.19 -2.04 0.93
CA LEU A 19 -13.59 -2.49 2.27
C LEU A 19 -13.28 -1.44 3.34
N VAL A 20 -12.08 -0.86 3.30
CA VAL A 20 -11.68 0.17 4.27
C VAL A 20 -12.58 1.40 4.16
N VAL A 21 -12.79 1.93 2.96
CA VAL A 21 -13.64 3.11 2.72
C VAL A 21 -15.08 2.85 3.18
N THR A 22 -15.65 1.70 2.82
CA THR A 22 -17.03 1.35 3.23
C THR A 22 -17.19 1.14 4.73
N SER A 23 -16.12 0.74 5.43
CA SER A 23 -16.15 0.47 6.87
C SER A 23 -15.94 1.70 7.76
N MET A 24 -15.20 2.71 7.27
CA MET A 24 -14.67 3.81 8.10
C MET A 24 -15.44 5.13 7.94
N GLY A 25 -16.28 5.26 6.91
CA GLY A 25 -16.93 6.53 6.58
C GLY A 25 -15.98 7.46 5.84
N GLU A 26 -15.59 8.58 6.45
CA GLU A 26 -14.70 9.56 5.83
C GLU A 26 -13.23 9.19 6.02
N ALA A 27 -12.47 9.14 4.94
CA ALA A 27 -11.04 8.86 4.98
C ALA A 27 -10.27 10.10 5.47
N VAL A 28 -9.44 9.93 6.49
CA VAL A 28 -8.57 11.02 6.98
C VAL A 28 -7.28 11.05 6.15
N PRO A 29 -6.95 12.17 5.47
CA PRO A 29 -5.68 12.33 4.78
C PRO A 29 -4.49 12.13 5.71
N GLY A 30 -3.37 11.63 5.18
CA GLY A 30 -2.16 11.39 5.96
C GLY A 30 -2.23 10.17 6.88
N THR A 31 -3.16 9.23 6.67
CA THR A 31 -3.27 8.00 7.46
C THR A 31 -2.94 6.75 6.63
N ILE A 32 -3.01 5.57 7.26
CA ILE A 32 -2.90 4.26 6.61
C ILE A 32 -3.78 4.15 5.35
N VAL A 33 -4.92 4.83 5.31
CA VAL A 33 -5.82 4.81 4.14
C VAL A 33 -5.19 5.52 2.94
N SER A 34 -4.50 6.63 3.15
CA SER A 34 -3.74 7.33 2.11
C SER A 34 -2.63 6.45 1.54
N VAL A 35 -1.91 5.73 2.41
CA VAL A 35 -0.86 4.79 2.01
C VAL A 35 -1.42 3.61 1.22
N LEU A 36 -2.50 3.00 1.71
CA LEU A 36 -3.17 1.88 1.03
C LEU A 36 -3.71 2.28 -0.35
N HIS A 37 -4.28 3.49 -0.47
CA HIS A 37 -4.83 3.99 -1.71
C HIS A 37 -3.75 4.13 -2.80
N ASP A 38 -2.62 4.75 -2.46
CA ASP A 38 -1.52 4.94 -3.40
C ASP A 38 -0.84 3.62 -3.76
N ALA A 39 -0.66 2.73 -2.78
CA ALA A 39 -0.18 1.37 -3.00
C ALA A 39 -1.10 0.60 -3.98
N ALA A 40 -2.41 0.65 -3.78
CA ALA A 40 -3.37 0.00 -4.68
C ALA A 40 -3.38 0.63 -6.08
N ALA A 41 -3.20 1.94 -6.19
CA ALA A 41 -3.08 2.64 -7.47
C ALA A 41 -1.84 2.18 -8.24
N ALA A 42 -0.69 2.07 -7.59
CA ALA A 42 0.52 1.52 -8.19
C ALA A 42 0.31 0.08 -8.66
N ALA A 43 -0.38 -0.75 -7.88
CA ALA A 43 -0.65 -2.13 -8.28
C ALA A 43 -1.51 -2.23 -9.56
N CYS A 44 -2.28 -1.20 -9.94
CA CYS A 44 -3.20 -1.22 -11.09
C CYS A 44 -2.50 -1.31 -12.46
N VAL A 45 -1.21 -0.98 -12.55
CA VAL A 45 -0.48 -1.03 -13.83
C VAL A 45 -0.07 -2.46 -14.22
N HIS A 46 -0.17 -3.41 -13.30
CA HIS A 46 0.27 -4.79 -13.50
C HIS A 46 -0.78 -5.66 -14.18
N THR A 47 -0.31 -6.53 -15.06
CA THR A 47 -1.13 -7.43 -15.87
C THR A 47 -1.03 -8.88 -15.39
N ALA A 48 -1.76 -9.78 -16.04
CA ALA A 48 -1.72 -11.21 -15.72
C ALA A 48 -0.33 -11.86 -15.93
N THR A 49 0.53 -11.27 -16.77
CA THR A 49 1.89 -11.75 -17.02
C THR A 49 2.91 -11.21 -16.02
N THR A 50 2.53 -10.21 -15.22
CA THR A 50 3.38 -9.70 -14.14
C THR A 50 3.36 -10.70 -12.98
N SER A 51 4.53 -11.00 -12.40
CA SER A 51 4.58 -11.84 -11.20
C SER A 51 4.01 -11.09 -9.99
N ALA A 52 3.42 -11.82 -9.04
CA ALA A 52 3.01 -11.23 -7.76
C ALA A 52 4.17 -10.60 -7.00
N SER A 53 5.39 -11.15 -7.11
CA SER A 53 6.59 -10.60 -6.46
C SER A 53 6.96 -9.21 -6.98
N SER A 54 6.94 -9.02 -8.30
CA SER A 54 7.19 -7.70 -8.92
C SER A 54 6.11 -6.72 -8.52
N ALA A 55 4.85 -7.12 -8.65
CA ALA A 55 3.71 -6.26 -8.29
C ALA A 55 3.75 -5.84 -6.81
N CYS A 56 4.11 -6.76 -5.91
CA CYS A 56 4.25 -6.47 -4.48
C CYS A 56 5.41 -5.51 -4.20
N SER A 57 6.54 -5.65 -4.91
CA SER A 57 7.71 -4.78 -4.74
C SER A 57 7.43 -3.35 -5.19
N ASP A 58 6.76 -3.18 -6.33
CA ASP A 58 6.36 -1.87 -6.85
C ASP A 58 5.30 -1.21 -5.95
N THR A 59 4.36 -2.01 -5.43
CA THR A 59 3.36 -1.57 -4.46
C THR A 59 4.02 -1.11 -3.15
N ALA A 60 4.99 -1.85 -2.63
CA ALA A 60 5.71 -1.48 -1.40
C ALA A 60 6.50 -0.18 -1.59
N SER A 61 7.15 -0.02 -2.75
CA SER A 61 7.86 1.22 -3.10
C SER A 61 6.90 2.43 -3.15
N SER A 62 5.71 2.24 -3.72
CA SER A 62 4.67 3.28 -3.73
C SER A 62 4.14 3.58 -2.33
N ALA A 63 3.92 2.55 -1.50
CA ALA A 63 3.51 2.71 -0.10
C ALA A 63 4.55 3.51 0.70
N ALA A 64 5.85 3.29 0.48
CA ALA A 64 6.91 4.06 1.11
C ALA A 64 6.85 5.54 0.71
N ALA A 65 6.73 5.83 -0.58
CA ALA A 65 6.59 7.21 -1.07
C ALA A 65 5.29 7.89 -0.60
N ALA A 66 4.22 7.12 -0.34
CA ALA A 66 2.98 7.64 0.25
C ALA A 66 3.12 7.92 1.74
N LEU A 67 3.82 7.04 2.47
CA LEU A 67 4.13 7.21 3.87
C LEU A 67 4.96 8.48 4.11
N ASP A 68 5.97 8.72 3.28
CA ASP A 68 6.80 9.93 3.38
C ASP A 68 6.00 11.23 3.16
N ARG A 69 4.86 11.16 2.47
CA ARG A 69 3.95 12.28 2.24
C ARG A 69 2.88 12.44 3.33
N THR A 70 2.72 11.50 4.26
CA THR A 70 1.69 11.65 5.31
C THR A 70 1.84 12.92 6.14
N PRO A 71 3.06 13.41 6.48
CA PRO A 71 3.21 14.67 7.21
C PRO A 71 2.70 15.88 6.42
N THR A 72 2.72 15.86 5.09
CA THR A 72 2.23 16.97 4.26
C THR A 72 0.70 16.99 4.13
N GLN A 73 0.00 16.01 4.70
CA GLN A 73 -1.44 15.80 4.56
C GLN A 73 -2.19 15.99 5.88
N LEU A 74 -1.48 16.00 7.00
CA LEU A 74 -2.07 16.06 8.33
C LEU A 74 -1.18 16.84 9.31
N ASP A 75 -1.67 17.98 9.78
CA ASP A 75 -0.88 18.94 10.57
C ASP A 75 -0.25 18.32 11.82
N VAL A 76 -0.96 17.42 12.51
CA VAL A 76 -0.41 16.77 13.72
C VAL A 76 0.82 15.91 13.43
N LEU A 77 0.95 15.36 12.22
CA LEU A 77 2.13 14.62 11.78
C LEU A 77 3.26 15.58 11.39
N ALA A 78 2.92 16.69 10.72
CA ALA A 78 3.87 17.75 10.38
C ALA A 78 4.52 18.36 11.64
N ASP A 79 3.69 18.75 12.61
CA ASP A 79 4.13 19.37 13.86
C ASP A 79 5.02 18.44 14.69
N ALA A 80 4.74 17.15 14.66
CA ALA A 80 5.54 16.13 15.34
C ALA A 80 6.78 15.70 14.55
N GLY A 81 6.87 16.03 13.26
CA GLY A 81 7.95 15.58 12.37
C GLY A 81 8.00 14.07 12.17
N VAL A 82 6.84 13.39 12.24
CA VAL A 82 6.72 11.92 12.13
C VAL A 82 5.75 11.52 11.03
N VAL A 83 5.89 10.31 10.52
CA VAL A 83 4.94 9.68 9.59
C VAL A 83 3.82 8.96 10.34
N ASP A 84 2.75 8.59 9.63
CA ASP A 84 1.67 7.80 10.21
C ASP A 84 2.14 6.41 10.66
N ALA A 85 1.81 6.05 11.89
CA ALA A 85 2.19 4.75 12.45
C ALA A 85 1.46 3.59 11.76
N GLY A 86 0.19 3.77 11.38
CA GLY A 86 -0.59 2.76 10.67
C GLY A 86 -0.04 2.50 9.26
N GLY A 87 0.24 3.58 8.52
CA GLY A 87 0.89 3.54 7.22
C GLY A 87 2.26 2.87 7.27
N ARG A 88 3.05 3.15 8.32
CA ARG A 88 4.34 2.46 8.53
C ARG A 88 4.16 0.97 8.77
N GLY A 89 3.16 0.58 9.55
CA GLY A 89 2.81 -0.83 9.77
C GLY A 89 2.43 -1.54 8.46
N LEU A 90 1.62 -0.90 7.62
CA LEU A 90 1.25 -1.42 6.30
C LEU A 90 2.47 -1.60 5.39
N LEU A 91 3.38 -0.62 5.33
CA LEU A 91 4.61 -0.71 4.54
C LEU A 91 5.44 -1.93 4.95
N VAL A 92 5.62 -2.16 6.26
CA VAL A 92 6.35 -3.33 6.76
C VAL A 92 5.72 -4.64 6.30
N LEU A 93 4.38 -4.73 6.29
CA LEU A 93 3.69 -5.93 5.80
C LEU A 93 3.92 -6.16 4.30
N LEU A 94 3.88 -5.08 3.50
CA LEU A 94 4.11 -5.15 2.05
C LEU A 94 5.57 -5.52 1.72
N ASP A 95 6.54 -4.92 2.41
CA ASP A 95 7.96 -5.26 2.29
C ASP A 95 8.22 -6.72 2.67
N THR A 96 7.65 -7.17 3.79
CA THR A 96 7.80 -8.56 4.25
C THR A 96 7.19 -9.54 3.25
N LEU A 97 6.03 -9.20 2.68
CA LEU A 97 5.41 -10.01 1.63
C LEU A 97 6.29 -10.07 0.38
N ALA A 98 6.87 -8.94 -0.05
CA ALA A 98 7.79 -8.90 -1.18
C ALA A 98 9.05 -9.74 -0.94
N ALA A 99 9.67 -9.63 0.24
CA ALA A 99 10.81 -10.45 0.65
C ALA A 99 10.47 -11.95 0.63
N THR A 100 9.34 -12.32 1.23
CA THR A 100 8.86 -13.71 1.27
C THR A 100 8.60 -14.27 -0.14
N LEU A 101 8.01 -13.47 -1.03
CA LEU A 101 7.74 -13.87 -2.42
C LEU A 101 9.01 -13.97 -3.28
N THR A 102 10.07 -13.25 -2.91
CA THR A 102 11.36 -13.26 -3.63
C THR A 102 12.39 -14.20 -3.02
N GLY A 103 12.13 -14.73 -1.82
CA GLY A 103 13.01 -15.69 -1.14
C GLY A 103 14.17 -15.04 -0.37
N HIS A 104 13.99 -13.79 0.09
CA HIS A 104 14.94 -13.07 0.94
C HIS A 104 14.53 -13.10 2.42
#